data_AF-A0A064CRZ2-F1
#
_entry.id   AF-A0A064CRZ2-F1
#
_cell.length_a   1.000
_cell.length_b   1.000
_cell.length_c   1.000
_cell.angle_alpha   90.00
_cell.angle_beta   90.00
_cell.angle_gamma   90.00
#
_symmetry.space_group_name_H-M   'P 1'
#
loop_
_entity.id
_entity.type
_entity.pdbx_description
1 polymer ?
#
loop_
_entity_poly.entity_id
_entity_poly.type
_entity_poly.pdbx_seq_one_letter_code
_entity_poly.pdbx_strand_id
1 'polypeptide(L)'
;MTVSSQPAAAKSQRDSATAQADPAAEAAPSPGYGEQSYLPGNEVIVPGSAVTFALQQIAHTQTSLTAQTWGTGNLVAGVASVVPQMFLAEAAWALNTWQNSIGGVQASVARTVGVPVAHELAQLSLLATLMLPTAAGMALDAAQVSVPLVGIFGSASAARQAAAEIGAEKTNSMVYSAHLMRTVNTSQQIVYISVNGGPVVPVQLDTGSSGLTILQKYVGQKDLGPSLGWGIGGYGNDAISVYYKYNEYSAAVDFGGGATTSKFNIKVVDPSDEAAYENYGSASIGAVGTLGIGANTGDGPTVPALLPGELKDGVMMYQNIIGSWGVVVFGPNPLPSRGRIDGGPVGNFVVKVDDGDKYLLKGNVDSGGVYGSLPYYVVGSARDVQTNSLKSGTKISVYTADGQTLLYSYTVTAGTATTPSNSPQLYDSNVEQGTFPNTGNIPWQKGPMYIDYGTPDRLGAMHFDIW
;
A
#
# COMPACT_ATOMS: atom_id res chain seq x y z
N MET A 1 -48.55 10.89 -52.70
CA MET A 1 -47.87 9.91 -53.58
C MET A 1 -47.01 10.71 -54.53
N THR A 2 -45.72 10.80 -54.23
CA THR A 2 -44.80 11.67 -54.97
C THR A 2 -43.54 10.88 -55.22
N VAL A 3 -43.33 10.55 -56.50
CA VAL A 3 -42.04 10.13 -57.06
C VAL A 3 -41.62 11.27 -57.97
N SER A 4 -40.42 11.83 -57.78
CA SER A 4 -39.65 12.45 -58.87
C SER A 4 -38.22 12.76 -58.47
N SER A 5 -37.29 12.17 -59.22
CA SER A 5 -36.07 12.74 -59.81
C SER A 5 -35.02 13.51 -58.96
N GLN A 6 -33.79 12.98 -58.98
CA GLN A 6 -32.53 13.72 -58.85
C GLN A 6 -32.40 14.90 -59.85
N PRO A 7 -31.45 15.83 -59.57
CA PRO A 7 -30.28 15.92 -60.45
C PRO A 7 -28.91 16.07 -59.75
N ALA A 8 -27.86 15.82 -60.53
CA ALA A 8 -26.41 15.90 -60.27
C ALA A 8 -25.91 17.33 -59.92
N ALA A 9 -24.67 17.65 -59.53
CA ALA A 9 -23.33 17.06 -59.69
C ALA A 9 -22.33 17.78 -58.77
N ALA A 10 -21.18 17.17 -58.45
CA ALA A 10 -19.83 17.77 -58.56
C ALA A 10 -18.75 16.78 -58.09
N LYS A 11 -17.93 16.31 -59.03
CA LYS A 11 -16.65 15.66 -58.75
C LYS A 11 -15.59 16.73 -58.46
N SER A 12 -14.81 16.54 -57.41
CA SER A 12 -13.50 17.18 -57.24
C SER A 12 -12.50 16.10 -56.82
N GLN A 13 -11.64 15.70 -57.75
CA GLN A 13 -10.37 15.04 -57.44
C GLN A 13 -9.47 16.03 -56.71
N ARG A 14 -8.79 15.61 -55.64
CA ARG A 14 -7.43 16.05 -55.32
C ARG A 14 -6.76 15.08 -54.34
N ASP A 15 -5.64 14.58 -54.83
CA ASP A 15 -4.38 14.31 -54.15
C ASP A 15 -4.35 13.27 -53.02
N SER A 16 -4.00 12.06 -53.46
CA SER A 16 -3.19 11.10 -52.72
C SER A 16 -1.92 11.74 -52.17
N ALA A 17 -1.91 11.97 -50.86
CA ALA A 17 -0.70 12.10 -50.06
C ALA A 17 -0.76 11.02 -48.96
N THR A 18 0.03 9.97 -49.15
CA THR A 18 0.44 9.05 -48.08
C THR A 18 1.15 9.86 -47.00
N ALA A 19 0.41 10.24 -45.96
CA ALA A 19 1.00 10.73 -44.73
C ALA A 19 1.61 9.53 -44.01
N GLN A 20 2.92 9.34 -44.22
CA GLN A 20 3.76 8.49 -43.41
C GLN A 20 3.73 9.08 -42.00
N ALA A 21 3.01 8.41 -41.09
CA ALA A 21 2.90 8.83 -39.70
C ALA A 21 4.29 8.79 -39.06
N ASP A 22 4.68 9.92 -38.47
CA ASP A 22 5.90 10.10 -37.70
C ASP A 22 5.87 9.15 -36.48
N PRO A 23 6.86 8.26 -36.28
CA PRO A 23 6.88 7.33 -35.15
C PRO A 23 7.18 8.01 -33.80
N ALA A 24 7.30 9.34 -33.75
CA ALA A 24 7.49 10.13 -32.54
C ALA A 24 6.21 10.75 -31.96
N ALA A 25 5.02 10.43 -32.48
CA ALA A 25 3.77 10.95 -31.91
C ALA A 25 3.41 10.23 -30.61
N GLU A 26 3.68 10.88 -29.47
CA GLU A 26 3.15 10.56 -28.15
C GLU A 26 1.64 10.25 -28.24
N ALA A 27 1.25 9.05 -27.80
CA ALA A 27 -0.15 8.74 -27.55
C ALA A 27 -0.65 9.71 -26.47
N ALA A 28 -1.64 10.53 -26.80
CA ALA A 28 -2.27 11.42 -25.83
C ALA A 28 -2.87 10.58 -24.68
N PRO A 29 -2.63 10.91 -23.40
CA PRO A 29 -3.19 10.17 -22.29
C PRO A 29 -4.72 10.30 -22.27
N SER A 30 -5.40 9.20 -21.91
CA SER A 30 -6.81 9.27 -21.51
C SER A 30 -6.95 10.24 -20.34
N PRO A 31 -7.79 11.28 -20.42
CA PRO A 31 -8.01 12.18 -19.29
C PRO A 31 -8.56 11.34 -18.11
N GLY A 32 -7.84 11.34 -16.98
CA GLY A 32 -8.27 10.70 -15.72
C GLY A 32 -7.53 9.44 -15.26
N TYR A 33 -6.64 8.83 -16.06
CA TYR A 33 -5.85 7.69 -15.57
C TYR A 33 -4.68 8.17 -14.69
N GLY A 34 -4.77 7.92 -13.38
CA GLY A 34 -3.70 8.23 -12.43
C GLY A 34 -3.55 9.71 -12.10
N GLU A 35 -4.65 10.47 -12.04
CA GLU A 35 -4.65 11.91 -11.70
C GLU A 35 -5.50 12.23 -10.46
N GLN A 36 -6.07 11.20 -9.82
CA GLN A 36 -7.00 11.38 -8.71
C GLN A 36 -6.51 10.65 -7.46
N SER A 37 -6.38 11.39 -6.37
CA SER A 37 -6.12 10.82 -5.05
C SER A 37 -7.37 10.19 -4.45
N TYR A 38 -7.19 9.02 -3.84
CA TYR A 38 -8.17 8.28 -3.04
C TYR A 38 -7.74 8.16 -1.58
N LEU A 39 -6.71 8.93 -1.18
CA LEU A 39 -6.37 9.09 0.23
C LEU A 39 -7.51 9.80 0.97
N PRO A 40 -7.86 9.36 2.18
CA PRO A 40 -8.93 9.97 2.96
C PRO A 40 -8.63 11.42 3.36
N GLY A 41 -9.68 12.22 3.51
CA GLY A 41 -9.58 13.64 3.88
C GLY A 41 -8.88 14.50 2.83
N ASN A 42 -8.55 15.75 3.18
CA ASN A 42 -7.83 16.69 2.31
C ASN A 42 -6.43 17.04 2.83
N GLU A 43 -6.04 16.51 4.00
CA GLU A 43 -4.73 16.78 4.62
C GLU A 43 -3.65 15.85 4.07
N VAL A 44 -2.49 16.43 3.75
CA VAL A 44 -1.30 15.66 3.38
C VAL A 44 -0.78 14.94 4.61
N ILE A 45 -0.47 13.66 4.49
CA ILE A 45 0.17 12.89 5.56
C ILE A 45 1.61 13.39 5.69
N VAL A 46 2.01 13.77 6.90
CA VAL A 46 3.35 14.28 7.18
C VAL A 46 4.07 13.29 8.09
N PRO A 47 5.03 12.51 7.56
CA PRO A 47 5.74 11.53 8.36
C PRO A 47 6.42 12.14 9.59
N GLY A 48 6.25 11.48 10.73
CA GLY A 48 6.78 11.89 12.04
C GLY A 48 5.89 12.89 12.79
N SER A 49 4.80 13.38 12.19
CA SER A 49 3.88 14.33 12.83
C SER A 49 3.08 13.71 13.98
N ALA A 50 2.67 12.44 13.85
CA ALA A 50 1.96 11.72 14.89
C ALA A 50 2.87 11.41 16.09
N VAL A 51 4.15 11.08 15.84
CA VAL A 51 5.15 10.91 16.90
C VAL A 51 5.38 12.23 17.64
N THR A 52 5.52 13.35 16.92
CA THR A 52 5.63 14.66 17.56
C THR A 52 4.41 14.99 18.41
N PHE A 53 3.21 14.68 17.92
CA PHE A 53 1.98 14.84 18.69
C PHE A 53 1.94 13.94 19.94
N ALA A 54 2.31 12.66 19.80
CA ALA A 54 2.37 11.73 20.93
C ALA A 54 3.37 12.18 22.00
N LEU A 55 4.54 12.71 21.61
CA LEU A 55 5.52 13.29 22.54
C LEU A 55 4.94 14.47 23.32
N GLN A 56 4.14 15.33 22.68
CA GLN A 56 3.45 16.42 23.36
C GLN A 56 2.39 15.91 24.35
N GLN A 57 1.64 14.88 23.97
CA GLN A 57 0.65 14.26 24.84
C GLN A 57 1.31 13.61 26.06
N ILE A 58 2.39 12.84 25.87
CA ILE A 58 3.17 12.24 26.96
C ILE A 58 3.65 13.34 27.93
N ALA A 59 4.24 14.42 27.42
CA ALA A 59 4.70 15.54 28.26
C ALA A 59 3.55 16.22 29.02
N HIS A 60 2.38 16.34 28.40
CA HIS A 60 1.18 16.87 29.04
C HIS A 60 0.73 15.96 30.20
N THR A 61 0.66 14.66 29.98
CA THR A 61 0.26 13.67 30.99
C THR A 61 1.23 13.62 32.16
N GLN A 62 2.54 13.68 31.89
CA GLN A 62 3.56 13.80 32.94
C GLN A 62 3.35 15.07 33.79
N THR A 63 3.05 16.21 33.16
CA THR A 63 2.77 17.46 33.86
C THR A 63 1.50 17.37 34.69
N SER A 64 0.43 16.81 34.11
CA SER A 64 -0.87 16.61 34.74
C SER A 64 -0.76 15.70 35.97
N LEU A 65 -0.10 14.55 35.84
CA LEU A 65 0.16 13.63 36.95
C LEU A 65 0.92 14.34 38.07
N THR A 66 1.99 15.08 37.76
CA THR A 66 2.78 15.81 38.76
C THR A 66 1.95 16.86 39.49
N ALA A 67 1.15 17.64 38.75
CA ALA A 67 0.29 18.66 39.33
C ALA A 67 -0.78 18.06 40.25
N GLN A 68 -1.38 16.94 39.85
CA GLN A 68 -2.45 16.27 40.60
C GLN A 68 -1.95 15.40 41.76
N THR A 69 -0.65 15.09 41.82
CA THR A 69 -0.04 14.37 42.95
C THR A 69 0.81 15.30 43.81
N TRP A 70 2.07 15.52 43.44
CA TRP A 70 3.01 16.37 44.16
C TRP A 70 2.52 17.81 44.31
N GLY A 71 1.93 18.38 43.26
CA GLY A 71 1.42 19.75 43.24
C GLY A 71 0.26 20.01 44.21
N THR A 72 -0.44 18.96 44.64
CA THR A 72 -1.50 19.06 45.67
C THR A 72 -0.97 18.89 47.10
N GLY A 73 0.32 18.64 47.27
CA GLY A 73 0.93 18.31 48.57
C GLY A 73 0.69 16.87 49.04
N ASN A 74 0.07 16.01 48.21
CA ASN A 74 -0.12 14.60 48.55
C ASN A 74 1.16 13.79 48.25
N LEU A 75 2.02 13.67 49.26
CA LEU A 75 3.30 12.95 49.15
C LEU A 75 3.14 11.47 48.79
N VAL A 76 2.09 10.79 49.28
CA VAL A 76 1.88 9.35 49.01
C VAL A 76 1.48 9.13 47.55
N ALA A 77 0.54 9.95 47.04
CA ALA A 77 0.20 9.96 45.61
C ALA A 77 1.40 10.38 44.75
N GLY A 78 2.21 11.31 45.26
CA GLY A 78 3.47 11.72 44.65
C GLY A 78 4.39 10.52 44.41
N VAL A 79 4.72 9.77 45.47
CA VAL A 79 5.54 8.56 45.38
C VAL A 79 4.90 7.51 44.45
N ALA A 80 3.59 7.31 44.54
CA ALA A 80 2.88 6.38 43.65
C ALA A 80 2.96 6.78 42.17
N SER A 81 3.05 8.08 41.86
CA SER A 81 3.19 8.58 40.49
C SER A 81 4.59 8.41 39.89
N VAL A 82 5.63 8.11 40.68
CA VAL A 82 6.99 7.93 40.16
C VAL A 82 7.06 6.80 39.12
N VAL A 83 6.39 5.68 39.37
CA VAL A 83 6.42 4.52 38.47
C VAL A 83 5.82 4.83 37.08
N PRO A 84 4.57 5.33 36.97
CA PRO A 84 4.05 5.71 35.65
C PRO A 84 4.84 6.84 34.99
N GLN A 85 5.41 7.77 35.76
CA GLN A 85 6.28 8.83 35.23
C GLN A 85 7.56 8.30 34.59
N MET A 86 8.20 7.29 35.20
CA MET A 86 9.38 6.63 34.64
C MET A 86 9.06 6.00 33.29
N PHE A 87 7.96 5.25 33.20
CA PHE A 87 7.55 4.62 31.95
C PHE A 87 7.17 5.64 30.86
N LEU A 88 6.49 6.74 31.22
CA LEU A 88 6.24 7.85 30.29
C LEU A 88 7.55 8.47 29.77
N ALA A 89 8.56 8.62 30.63
CA ALA A 89 9.86 9.13 30.22
C ALA A 89 10.61 8.16 29.29
N GLU A 90 10.55 6.85 29.56
CA GLU A 90 11.11 5.82 28.69
C GLU A 90 10.44 5.83 27.30
N ALA A 91 9.10 5.95 27.25
CA ALA A 91 8.36 6.07 26.00
C ALA A 91 8.80 7.31 25.20
N ALA A 92 8.86 8.47 25.85
CA ALA A 92 9.32 9.70 25.21
C ALA A 92 10.76 9.60 24.69
N TRP A 93 11.67 9.01 25.49
CA TRP A 93 13.05 8.80 25.08
C TRP A 93 13.15 7.90 23.84
N ALA A 94 12.42 6.78 23.81
CA ALA A 94 12.45 5.84 22.71
C ALA A 94 11.91 6.46 21.40
N LEU A 95 10.77 7.15 21.47
CA LEU A 95 10.18 7.86 20.32
C LEU A 95 11.11 8.97 19.80
N ASN A 96 11.64 9.81 20.69
CA ASN A 96 12.57 10.87 20.31
C ASN A 96 13.87 10.32 19.71
N THR A 97 14.37 9.20 20.24
CA THR A 97 15.56 8.55 19.69
C THR A 97 15.29 7.99 18.30
N TRP A 98 14.14 7.34 18.09
CA TRP A 98 13.72 6.88 16.77
C TRP A 98 13.66 8.04 15.77
N GLN A 99 12.90 9.10 16.10
CA GLN A 99 12.64 10.23 15.20
C GLN A 99 13.94 10.93 14.76
N ASN A 100 14.91 11.03 15.67
CA ASN A 100 16.19 11.70 15.38
C ASN A 100 17.24 10.80 14.71
N SER A 101 17.07 9.47 14.72
CA SER A 101 18.10 8.53 14.23
C SER A 101 17.74 7.82 12.92
N ILE A 102 16.45 7.58 12.64
CA ILE A 102 16.02 6.69 11.56
C ILE A 102 16.60 7.09 10.19
N GLY A 103 16.55 8.37 9.81
CA GLY A 103 17.07 8.83 8.52
C GLY A 103 18.58 8.64 8.38
N GLY A 104 19.35 8.89 9.46
CA GLY A 104 20.80 8.68 9.45
C GLY A 104 21.18 7.20 9.32
N VAL A 105 20.42 6.32 9.97
CA VAL A 105 20.65 4.88 9.93
C VAL A 105 20.26 4.28 8.56
N GLN A 106 19.15 4.71 7.97
CA GLN A 106 18.77 4.34 6.60
C GLN A 106 19.84 4.77 5.58
N ALA A 107 20.36 6.00 5.71
CA ALA A 107 21.45 6.48 4.87
C ALA A 107 22.75 5.68 5.06
N SER A 108 22.97 5.07 6.24
CA SER A 108 24.10 4.15 6.46
C SER A 108 23.92 2.86 5.67
N VAL A 109 22.72 2.25 5.70
CA VAL A 109 22.40 1.04 4.93
C VAL A 109 22.59 1.29 3.43
N ALA A 110 22.07 2.40 2.91
CA ALA A 110 22.20 2.76 1.50
C ALA A 110 23.66 2.92 1.04
N ARG A 111 24.52 3.54 1.87
CA ARG A 111 25.93 3.81 1.54
C ARG A 111 26.85 2.60 1.64
N THR A 112 26.42 1.57 2.36
CA THR A 112 27.24 0.38 2.64
C THR A 112 26.93 -0.80 1.72
N VAL A 113 25.96 -0.66 0.80
CA VAL A 113 25.67 -1.65 -0.24
C VAL A 113 26.95 -2.05 -0.97
N GLY A 114 27.22 -3.36 -1.03
CA GLY A 114 28.43 -3.91 -1.66
C GLY A 114 29.66 -3.99 -0.75
N VAL A 115 29.57 -3.56 0.52
CA VAL A 115 30.63 -3.70 1.54
C VAL A 115 30.10 -4.60 2.67
N PRO A 116 30.26 -5.94 2.60
CA PRO A 116 29.47 -6.90 3.39
C PRO A 116 29.42 -6.62 4.90
N VAL A 117 30.57 -6.51 5.57
CA VAL A 117 30.63 -6.33 7.03
C VAL A 117 30.05 -4.98 7.46
N ALA A 118 30.32 -3.91 6.71
CA ALA A 118 29.77 -2.59 7.02
C ALA A 118 28.25 -2.55 6.81
N HIS A 119 27.77 -3.28 5.79
CA HIS A 119 26.35 -3.40 5.48
C HIS A 119 25.58 -4.16 6.56
N GLU A 120 26.10 -5.30 7.02
CA GLU A 120 25.48 -6.07 8.11
C GLU A 120 25.38 -5.25 9.42
N LEU A 121 26.42 -4.47 9.76
CA LEU A 121 26.39 -3.58 10.92
C LEU A 121 25.38 -2.44 10.76
N ALA A 122 25.25 -1.89 9.55
CA ALA A 122 24.25 -0.86 9.25
C ALA A 122 22.82 -1.42 9.34
N GLN A 123 22.59 -2.63 8.83
CA GLN A 123 21.30 -3.33 8.94
C GLN A 123 20.95 -3.64 10.40
N LEU A 124 21.91 -4.07 11.22
CA LEU A 124 21.68 -4.31 12.65
C LEU A 124 21.31 -3.01 13.38
N SER A 125 21.99 -1.91 13.06
CA SER A 125 21.67 -0.59 13.60
C SER A 125 20.25 -0.16 13.18
N LEU A 126 19.87 -0.41 11.92
CA LEU A 126 18.53 -0.13 11.43
C LEU A 126 17.47 -0.92 12.19
N LEU A 127 17.68 -2.23 12.33
CA LEU A 127 16.77 -3.07 13.10
C LEU A 127 16.62 -2.58 14.53
N ALA A 128 17.71 -2.24 15.22
CA ALA A 128 17.66 -1.71 16.57
C ALA A 128 16.85 -0.40 16.66
N THR A 129 17.03 0.51 15.71
CA THR A 129 16.25 1.75 15.63
C THR A 129 14.78 1.49 15.34
N LEU A 130 14.45 0.57 14.44
CA LEU A 130 13.07 0.20 14.10
C LEU A 130 12.29 -0.43 15.27
N MET A 131 12.99 -1.00 16.27
CA MET A 131 12.38 -1.56 17.47
C MET A 131 12.03 -0.52 18.54
N LEU A 132 12.59 0.70 18.47
CA LEU A 132 12.37 1.74 19.49
C LEU A 132 10.90 2.14 19.67
N PRO A 133 10.08 2.32 18.60
CA PRO A 133 8.65 2.58 18.77
C PRO A 133 7.90 1.45 19.48
N THR A 134 8.30 0.20 19.26
CA THR A 134 7.73 -0.95 20.00
C THR A 134 8.07 -0.87 21.49
N ALA A 135 9.31 -0.48 21.82
CA ALA A 135 9.70 -0.24 23.22
C ALA A 135 8.88 0.89 23.86
N ALA A 136 8.60 1.96 23.11
CA ALA A 136 7.73 3.04 23.58
C ALA A 136 6.31 2.54 23.88
N GLY A 137 5.73 1.72 23.00
CA GLY A 137 4.42 1.11 23.22
C GLY A 137 4.37 0.23 24.47
N MET A 138 5.40 -0.59 24.70
CA MET A 138 5.51 -1.41 25.93
C MET A 138 5.62 -0.55 27.19
N ALA A 139 6.38 0.55 27.13
CA ALA A 139 6.49 1.48 28.24
C ALA A 139 5.14 2.18 28.51
N LEU A 140 4.39 2.60 27.49
CA LEU A 140 3.05 3.17 27.65
C LEU A 140 2.06 2.14 28.26
N ASP A 141 2.14 0.87 27.88
CA ASP A 141 1.36 -0.21 28.51
C ASP A 141 1.71 -0.37 30.00
N ALA A 142 2.99 -0.32 30.35
CA ALA A 142 3.44 -0.37 31.73
C ALA A 142 3.03 0.88 32.54
N ALA A 143 3.03 2.07 31.91
CA ALA A 143 2.48 3.28 32.49
C ALA A 143 0.98 3.08 32.78
N GLN A 144 0.21 2.61 31.80
CA GLN A 144 -1.23 2.41 31.94
C GLN A 144 -1.58 1.43 33.08
N VAL A 145 -0.83 0.33 33.23
CA VAL A 145 -1.09 -0.66 34.29
C VAL A 145 -0.66 -0.17 35.69
N SER A 146 0.24 0.81 35.77
CA SER A 146 0.73 1.36 37.04
C SER A 146 -0.05 2.59 37.52
N VAL A 147 -0.72 3.33 36.63
CA VAL A 147 -1.56 4.49 36.98
C VAL A 147 -2.63 4.21 38.06
N PRO A 148 -3.28 3.03 38.13
CA PRO A 148 -4.23 2.74 39.22
C PRO A 148 -3.65 2.89 40.64
N LEU A 149 -2.32 2.74 40.82
CA LEU A 149 -1.67 3.00 42.11
C LEU A 149 -1.83 4.46 42.54
N VAL A 150 -1.78 5.40 41.60
CA VAL A 150 -2.03 6.82 41.85
C VAL A 150 -3.48 7.03 42.33
N GLY A 151 -4.42 6.25 41.83
CA GLY A 151 -5.83 6.31 42.24
C GLY A 151 -6.06 5.73 43.63
N ILE A 152 -5.35 4.66 44.00
CA ILE A 152 -5.42 4.04 45.33
C ILE A 152 -4.87 4.99 46.41
N PHE A 153 -3.77 5.68 46.12
CA PHE A 153 -3.07 6.53 47.09
C PHE A 153 -3.34 8.03 46.93
N GLY A 154 -4.18 8.39 45.97
CA GLY A 154 -4.43 9.77 45.55
C GLY A 154 -5.82 9.96 44.97
N SER A 155 -5.92 10.73 43.88
CA SER A 155 -7.20 11.04 43.26
C SER A 155 -7.59 9.96 42.24
N ALA A 156 -8.71 9.28 42.48
CA ALA A 156 -9.28 8.32 41.54
C ALA A 156 -9.75 8.98 40.22
N SER A 157 -10.02 10.28 40.19
CA SER A 157 -10.29 11.00 38.94
C SER A 157 -9.00 11.27 38.17
N ALA A 158 -7.91 11.63 38.87
CA ALA A 158 -6.59 11.83 38.26
C ALA A 158 -6.10 10.57 37.57
N ALA A 159 -6.21 9.42 38.25
CA ALA A 159 -5.82 8.14 37.68
C ALA A 159 -6.66 7.75 36.45
N ARG A 160 -7.97 8.01 36.47
CA ARG A 160 -8.83 7.75 35.30
C ARG A 160 -8.51 8.67 34.12
N GLN A 161 -8.24 9.94 34.40
CA GLN A 161 -7.84 10.90 33.37
C GLN A 161 -6.50 10.48 32.73
N ALA A 162 -5.47 10.24 33.55
CA ALA A 162 -4.17 9.81 33.06
C ALA A 162 -4.25 8.48 32.28
N ALA A 163 -5.06 7.51 32.73
CA ALA A 163 -5.24 6.26 31.99
C ALA A 163 -5.89 6.47 30.60
N ALA A 164 -6.80 7.46 30.47
CA ALA A 164 -7.40 7.81 29.19
C ALA A 164 -6.41 8.54 28.28
N GLU A 165 -5.61 9.47 28.83
CA GLU A 165 -4.56 10.19 28.11
C GLU A 165 -3.50 9.21 27.57
N ILE A 166 -3.02 8.28 28.40
CA ILE A 166 -2.06 7.23 28.00
C ILE A 166 -2.63 6.32 26.90
N GLY A 167 -3.93 5.98 26.95
CA GLY A 167 -4.56 5.18 25.90
C GLY A 167 -4.55 5.90 24.54
N ALA A 168 -4.79 7.22 24.54
CA ALA A 168 -4.70 8.03 23.34
C ALA A 168 -3.24 8.17 22.85
N GLU A 169 -2.30 8.41 23.77
CA GLU A 169 -0.85 8.46 23.48
C GLU A 169 -0.35 7.17 22.83
N LYS A 170 -0.77 6.02 23.35
CA LYS A 170 -0.42 4.71 22.78
C LYS A 170 -0.88 4.60 21.33
N THR A 171 -2.10 5.03 21.04
CA THR A 171 -2.66 5.01 19.69
C THR A 171 -1.89 5.94 18.75
N ASN A 172 -1.57 7.16 19.21
CA ASN A 172 -0.88 8.15 18.38
C ASN A 172 0.63 7.89 18.22
N SER A 173 1.24 7.18 19.15
CA SER A 173 2.66 6.81 19.12
C SER A 173 2.95 5.56 18.28
N MET A 174 1.94 4.91 17.69
CA MET A 174 2.16 3.78 16.81
C MET A 174 2.90 4.21 15.55
N VAL A 175 4.12 3.69 15.39
CA VAL A 175 4.97 3.99 14.22
C VAL A 175 4.98 2.85 13.22
N TYR A 176 5.11 1.61 13.71
CA TYR A 176 5.19 0.42 12.87
C TYR A 176 4.22 -0.65 13.36
N SER A 177 3.60 -1.36 12.41
CA SER A 177 2.88 -2.61 12.68
C SER A 177 3.20 -3.61 11.59
N ALA A 178 3.81 -4.74 11.99
CA ALA A 178 4.27 -5.78 11.08
C ALA A 178 3.33 -6.98 11.10
N HIS A 179 2.92 -7.44 9.91
CA HIS A 179 1.99 -8.54 9.73
C HIS A 179 2.55 -9.56 8.74
N LEU A 180 2.22 -10.83 8.96
CA LEU A 180 2.62 -11.88 8.03
C LEU A 180 1.85 -11.74 6.71
N MET A 181 2.60 -11.95 5.63
CA MET A 181 2.07 -12.00 4.27
C MET A 181 2.45 -13.33 3.64
N ARG A 182 1.54 -13.93 2.88
CA ARG A 182 1.80 -15.17 2.13
C ARG A 182 1.68 -14.93 0.64
N THR A 183 2.67 -15.36 -0.13
CA THR A 183 2.61 -15.41 -1.58
C THR A 183 1.99 -16.73 -2.03
N VAL A 184 0.88 -16.67 -2.74
CA VAL A 184 0.20 -17.83 -3.35
C VAL A 184 0.37 -17.76 -4.87
N ASN A 185 0.51 -18.92 -5.53
CA ASN A 185 0.69 -19.02 -6.98
C ASN A 185 1.82 -18.13 -7.54
N THR A 186 2.89 -17.92 -6.75
CA THR A 186 4.08 -17.09 -7.03
C THR A 186 3.86 -15.58 -7.17
N SER A 187 2.62 -15.12 -7.26
CA SER A 187 2.32 -13.71 -7.56
C SER A 187 1.31 -13.04 -6.63
N GLN A 188 0.56 -13.79 -5.83
CA GLN A 188 -0.62 -13.26 -5.12
C GLN A 188 -0.33 -13.08 -3.63
N GLN A 189 -0.35 -11.84 -3.15
CA GLN A 189 -0.06 -11.51 -1.75
C GLN A 189 -1.32 -11.64 -0.92
N ILE A 190 -1.28 -12.45 0.13
CA ILE A 190 -2.38 -12.67 1.05
C ILE A 190 -2.00 -12.11 2.42
N VAL A 191 -2.87 -11.27 2.97
CA VAL A 191 -2.83 -10.80 4.36
C VAL A 191 -4.08 -11.23 5.10
N TYR A 192 -4.07 -11.11 6.43
CA TYR A 192 -5.18 -11.54 7.28
C TYR A 192 -5.77 -10.34 8.00
N ILE A 193 -7.10 -10.20 7.93
CA ILE A 193 -7.84 -9.09 8.54
C ILE A 193 -9.09 -9.59 9.27
N SER A 194 -9.57 -8.83 10.25
CA SER A 194 -10.94 -8.94 10.78
C SER A 194 -11.73 -7.71 10.36
N VAL A 195 -12.97 -7.90 9.94
CA VAL A 195 -13.86 -6.81 9.54
C VAL A 195 -15.00 -6.70 10.55
N ASN A 196 -15.13 -5.53 11.17
CA ASN A 196 -16.15 -5.23 12.19
C ASN A 196 -16.25 -6.28 13.32
N GLY A 197 -15.10 -6.77 13.81
CA GLY A 197 -15.04 -7.80 14.85
C GLY A 197 -15.48 -9.20 14.41
N GLY A 198 -15.57 -9.44 13.10
CA GLY A 198 -15.76 -10.76 12.50
C GLY A 198 -14.54 -11.68 12.65
N PRO A 199 -14.58 -12.89 12.05
CA PRO A 199 -13.43 -13.78 12.03
C PRO A 199 -12.24 -13.15 11.33
N VAL A 200 -11.02 -13.58 11.69
CA VAL A 200 -9.81 -13.25 10.93
C VAL A 200 -9.79 -14.08 9.66
N VAL A 201 -9.68 -13.43 8.50
CA VAL A 201 -9.83 -14.04 7.18
C VAL A 201 -8.75 -13.59 6.19
N PRO A 202 -8.39 -14.44 5.22
CA PRO A 202 -7.40 -14.10 4.19
C PRO A 202 -7.99 -13.20 3.11
N VAL A 203 -7.31 -12.10 2.80
CA VAL A 203 -7.63 -11.21 1.68
C VAL A 203 -6.42 -11.01 0.78
N GLN A 204 -6.66 -10.83 -0.52
CA GLN A 204 -5.62 -10.44 -1.46
C GLN A 204 -5.23 -8.99 -1.18
N LEU A 205 -3.93 -8.72 -1.01
CA LEU A 205 -3.37 -7.38 -0.91
C LEU A 205 -3.03 -6.89 -2.32
N ASP A 206 -3.67 -5.82 -2.75
CA ASP A 206 -3.64 -5.36 -4.14
C ASP A 206 -3.25 -3.88 -4.22
N THR A 207 -2.10 -3.58 -4.79
CA THR A 207 -1.69 -2.18 -5.01
C THR A 207 -2.40 -1.53 -6.20
N GLY A 208 -2.93 -2.32 -7.14
CA GLY A 208 -3.63 -1.87 -8.34
C GLY A 208 -5.03 -1.28 -8.11
N SER A 209 -5.63 -1.53 -6.94
CA SER A 209 -6.97 -1.07 -6.56
C SER A 209 -6.98 -0.33 -5.21
N SER A 210 -8.14 0.23 -4.83
CA SER A 210 -8.37 0.88 -3.53
C SER A 210 -9.67 0.39 -2.88
N GLY A 211 -9.77 0.52 -1.55
CA GLY A 211 -10.93 0.06 -0.77
C GLY A 211 -10.88 -1.42 -0.40
N LEU A 212 -11.98 -1.92 0.14
CA LEU A 212 -12.14 -3.32 0.52
C LEU A 212 -13.41 -3.89 -0.07
N THR A 213 -13.27 -4.98 -0.84
CA THR A 213 -14.37 -5.83 -1.28
C THR A 213 -14.28 -7.17 -0.59
N ILE A 214 -15.37 -7.64 0.03
CA ILE A 214 -15.38 -8.87 0.81
C ILE A 214 -16.74 -9.59 0.76
N LEU A 215 -16.71 -10.92 0.88
CA LEU A 215 -17.93 -11.73 0.95
C LEU A 215 -18.66 -11.53 2.28
N GLN A 216 -19.99 -11.60 2.24
CA GLN A 216 -20.86 -11.19 3.35
C GLN A 216 -20.63 -12.04 4.61
N LYS A 217 -20.42 -13.35 4.45
CA LYS A 217 -20.26 -14.30 5.58
C LYS A 217 -19.04 -14.03 6.47
N TYR A 218 -18.10 -13.21 6.03
CA TYR A 218 -16.86 -12.90 6.76
C TYR A 218 -16.86 -11.53 7.46
N VAL A 219 -17.93 -10.76 7.31
CA VAL A 219 -18.10 -9.48 8.00
C VAL A 219 -18.80 -9.71 9.34
N GLY A 220 -18.26 -9.12 10.41
CA GLY A 220 -18.93 -9.09 11.70
C GLY A 220 -20.29 -8.40 11.60
N GLN A 221 -21.36 -9.13 11.90
CA GLN A 221 -22.74 -8.64 11.73
C GLN A 221 -23.22 -7.78 12.90
N LYS A 222 -22.55 -7.89 14.05
CA LYS A 222 -22.88 -7.10 15.23
C LYS A 222 -22.53 -5.63 14.97
N ASP A 223 -23.49 -4.72 15.16
CA ASP A 223 -23.30 -3.27 15.04
C ASP A 223 -22.85 -2.77 13.65
N LEU A 224 -23.03 -3.58 12.59
CA LEU A 224 -22.69 -3.21 11.20
C LEU A 224 -23.59 -2.08 10.65
N GLY A 225 -24.82 -1.97 11.20
CA GLY A 225 -25.81 -1.01 10.76
C GLY A 225 -26.51 -1.39 9.44
N PRO A 226 -27.44 -0.57 8.94
CA PRO A 226 -28.05 -0.77 7.63
C PRO A 226 -27.05 -0.50 6.51
N SER A 227 -27.32 -1.05 5.33
CA SER A 227 -26.54 -0.71 4.14
C SER A 227 -26.67 0.79 3.82
N LEU A 228 -25.56 1.40 3.42
CA LEU A 228 -25.45 2.82 3.05
C LEU A 228 -25.79 3.08 1.57
N GLY A 229 -25.87 2.02 0.77
CA GLY A 229 -26.04 2.10 -0.68
C GLY A 229 -25.63 0.80 -1.36
N TRP A 230 -25.79 0.75 -2.68
CA TRP A 230 -25.39 -0.38 -3.50
C TRP A 230 -24.70 0.10 -4.78
N GLY A 231 -23.93 -0.78 -5.39
CA GLY A 231 -23.26 -0.51 -6.66
C GLY A 231 -22.89 -1.78 -7.41
N ILE A 232 -22.18 -1.61 -8.52
CA ILE A 232 -21.58 -2.68 -9.30
C ILE A 232 -20.09 -2.41 -9.36
N GLY A 233 -19.29 -3.37 -8.91
CA GLY A 233 -17.84 -3.35 -9.00
C GLY A 233 -17.34 -4.34 -10.04
N GLY A 234 -16.04 -4.29 -10.32
CA GLY A 234 -15.41 -5.30 -11.16
C GLY A 234 -13.91 -5.40 -10.92
N TYR A 235 -13.35 -6.55 -11.26
CA TYR A 235 -11.90 -6.79 -11.28
C TYR A 235 -11.53 -7.47 -12.60
N GLY A 236 -10.31 -7.20 -13.08
CA GLY A 236 -9.72 -7.88 -14.22
C GLY A 236 -9.26 -6.98 -15.35
N ASN A 237 -9.14 -7.58 -16.53
CA ASN A 237 -8.70 -6.92 -17.76
C ASN A 237 -9.62 -7.29 -18.92
N ASP A 238 -9.27 -6.85 -20.13
CA ASP A 238 -10.05 -7.07 -21.36
C ASP A 238 -10.20 -8.56 -21.73
N ALA A 239 -9.38 -9.46 -21.17
CA ALA A 239 -9.42 -10.90 -21.45
C ALA A 239 -10.19 -11.71 -20.38
N ILE A 240 -10.02 -11.38 -19.09
CA ILE A 240 -10.66 -12.07 -17.96
C ILE A 240 -11.12 -11.02 -16.97
N SER A 241 -12.43 -10.95 -16.72
CA SER A 241 -13.03 -10.01 -15.79
C SER A 241 -14.20 -10.62 -15.01
N VAL A 242 -14.51 -10.01 -13.87
CA VAL A 242 -15.73 -10.25 -13.09
C VAL A 242 -16.41 -8.92 -12.82
N TYR A 243 -17.73 -8.94 -12.88
CA TYR A 243 -18.58 -7.86 -12.40
C TYR A 243 -19.52 -8.41 -11.33
N TYR A 244 -19.68 -7.67 -10.25
CA TYR A 244 -20.47 -8.10 -9.09
C TYR A 244 -21.20 -6.91 -8.48
N LYS A 245 -22.42 -7.16 -8.02
CA LYS A 245 -23.16 -6.23 -7.17
C LYS A 245 -22.59 -6.26 -5.76
N TYR A 246 -22.66 -5.12 -5.10
CA TYR A 246 -22.29 -5.00 -3.70
C TYR A 246 -23.22 -4.03 -2.97
N ASN A 247 -23.27 -4.20 -1.65
CA ASN A 247 -23.88 -3.27 -0.71
C ASN A 247 -22.77 -2.63 0.13
N GLU A 248 -22.87 -1.33 0.40
CA GLU A 248 -21.91 -0.59 1.21
C GLU A 248 -22.29 -0.62 2.69
N TYR A 249 -21.30 -0.76 3.57
CA TYR A 249 -21.46 -0.69 5.02
C TYR A 249 -20.31 0.09 5.66
N SER A 250 -20.57 0.74 6.80
CA SER A 250 -19.52 1.43 7.57
C SER A 250 -18.88 0.47 8.59
N ALA A 251 -17.65 0.05 8.33
CA ALA A 251 -16.94 -0.92 9.15
C ALA A 251 -15.48 -0.51 9.38
N ALA A 252 -14.91 -0.99 10.49
CA ALA A 252 -13.47 -0.92 10.73
C ALA A 252 -12.81 -2.24 10.29
N VAL A 253 -11.57 -2.13 9.84
CA VAL A 253 -10.71 -3.28 9.50
C VAL A 253 -9.59 -3.36 10.53
N ASP A 254 -9.41 -4.54 11.12
CA ASP A 254 -8.36 -4.81 12.09
C ASP A 254 -7.33 -5.80 11.51
N PHE A 255 -6.08 -5.37 11.45
CA PHE A 255 -4.95 -6.21 11.05
C PHE A 255 -4.30 -6.92 12.25
N GLY A 256 -4.72 -6.59 13.48
CA GLY A 256 -4.12 -7.00 14.74
C GLY A 256 -3.09 -6.00 15.26
N GLY A 257 -2.59 -6.20 16.49
CA GLY A 257 -1.50 -5.39 17.04
C GLY A 257 -1.83 -3.91 17.29
N GLY A 258 -3.11 -3.53 17.26
CA GLY A 258 -3.56 -2.13 17.36
C GLY A 258 -3.69 -1.42 16.01
N ALA A 259 -3.31 -2.08 14.90
CA ALA A 259 -3.52 -1.57 13.55
C ALA A 259 -4.99 -1.77 13.12
N THR A 260 -5.87 -0.97 13.69
CA THR A 260 -7.30 -0.96 13.38
C THR A 260 -7.68 0.37 12.73
N THR A 261 -8.32 0.32 11.56
CA THR A 261 -8.72 1.54 10.85
C THR A 261 -9.85 2.27 11.59
N SER A 262 -9.94 3.57 11.37
CA SER A 262 -11.23 4.25 11.52
C SER A 262 -12.29 3.62 10.59
N LYS A 263 -13.58 3.79 10.91
CA LYS A 263 -14.65 3.21 10.09
C LYS A 263 -14.70 3.86 8.70
N PHE A 264 -14.89 3.06 7.67
CA PHE A 264 -15.06 3.50 6.28
C PHE A 264 -16.07 2.63 5.53
N ASN A 265 -16.44 3.05 4.32
CA ASN A 265 -17.35 2.29 3.47
C ASN A 265 -16.62 1.08 2.87
N ILE A 266 -17.00 -0.12 3.31
CA ILE A 266 -16.59 -1.39 2.72
C ILE A 266 -17.63 -1.84 1.69
N LYS A 267 -17.20 -2.55 0.65
CA LYS A 267 -18.06 -3.21 -0.33
C LYS A 267 -18.29 -4.66 0.10
N VAL A 268 -19.54 -5.00 0.40
CA VAL A 268 -19.94 -6.38 0.72
C VAL A 268 -20.66 -6.97 -0.49
N VAL A 269 -20.10 -8.03 -1.06
CA VAL A 269 -20.62 -8.66 -2.27
C VAL A 269 -22.06 -9.14 -2.04
N ASP A 270 -22.95 -8.88 -3.01
CA ASP A 270 -24.33 -9.32 -2.95
C ASP A 270 -24.40 -10.86 -3.01
N PRO A 271 -25.27 -11.51 -2.21
CA PRO A 271 -25.44 -12.97 -2.25
C PRO A 271 -25.67 -13.55 -3.64
N SER A 272 -26.27 -12.82 -4.58
CA SER A 272 -26.46 -13.33 -5.94
C SER A 272 -25.16 -13.51 -6.73
N ASP A 273 -24.11 -12.77 -6.35
CA ASP A 273 -22.87 -12.64 -7.13
C ASP A 273 -21.65 -13.22 -6.37
N GLU A 274 -21.81 -13.66 -5.11
CA GLU A 274 -20.72 -14.26 -4.31
C GLU A 274 -20.02 -15.41 -5.05
N ALA A 275 -20.77 -16.29 -5.72
CA ALA A 275 -20.19 -17.41 -6.46
C ALA A 275 -19.37 -16.93 -7.67
N ALA A 276 -19.80 -15.89 -8.37
CA ALA A 276 -19.06 -15.32 -9.50
C ALA A 276 -17.77 -14.65 -9.01
N TYR A 277 -17.85 -13.87 -7.93
CA TYR A 277 -16.70 -13.22 -7.30
C TYR A 277 -15.68 -14.24 -6.77
N GLU A 278 -16.14 -15.27 -6.03
CA GLU A 278 -15.28 -16.35 -5.52
C GLU A 278 -14.56 -17.07 -6.67
N ASN A 279 -15.26 -17.42 -7.75
CA ASN A 279 -14.71 -18.17 -8.87
C ASN A 279 -13.70 -17.39 -9.71
N TYR A 280 -13.81 -16.06 -9.77
CA TYR A 280 -12.94 -15.22 -10.60
C TYR A 280 -11.49 -15.21 -10.09
N GLY A 281 -11.27 -15.09 -8.79
CA GLY A 281 -9.91 -14.88 -8.28
C GLY A 281 -9.68 -15.29 -6.84
N SER A 282 -10.70 -15.23 -5.99
CA SER A 282 -10.54 -15.43 -4.55
C SER A 282 -10.39 -16.92 -4.18
N ALA A 283 -11.18 -17.81 -4.79
CA ALA A 283 -11.18 -19.24 -4.46
C ALA A 283 -9.86 -19.95 -4.84
N SER A 284 -9.25 -19.61 -5.98
CA SER A 284 -8.03 -20.25 -6.48
C SER A 284 -6.78 -19.90 -5.67
N ILE A 285 -6.82 -18.80 -4.92
CA ILE A 285 -5.75 -18.33 -4.03
C ILE A 285 -6.11 -18.46 -2.55
N GLY A 286 -7.33 -18.92 -2.24
CA GLY A 286 -7.86 -19.06 -0.89
C GLY A 286 -8.17 -17.74 -0.19
N ALA A 287 -8.33 -16.63 -0.92
CA ALA A 287 -8.78 -15.35 -0.39
C ALA A 287 -10.31 -15.29 -0.36
N VAL A 288 -10.85 -14.39 0.47
CA VAL A 288 -12.30 -14.15 0.58
C VAL A 288 -12.70 -12.70 0.28
N GLY A 289 -11.75 -11.93 -0.22
CA GLY A 289 -11.87 -10.52 -0.55
C GLY A 289 -10.57 -9.97 -1.11
N THR A 290 -10.65 -8.74 -1.61
CA THR A 290 -9.52 -7.97 -2.14
C THR A 290 -9.43 -6.66 -1.36
N LEU A 291 -8.25 -6.39 -0.82
CA LEU A 291 -7.88 -5.20 -0.08
C LEU A 291 -6.97 -4.33 -0.97
N GLY A 292 -7.58 -3.32 -1.57
CA GLY A 292 -6.91 -2.31 -2.38
C GLY A 292 -6.17 -1.29 -1.51
N ILE A 293 -4.88 -1.12 -1.78
CA ILE A 293 -3.98 -0.21 -1.05
C ILE A 293 -3.34 0.87 -1.93
N GLY A 294 -3.81 1.02 -3.17
CA GLY A 294 -3.42 2.10 -4.06
C GLY A 294 -3.96 3.47 -3.63
N ALA A 295 -3.16 4.52 -3.79
CA ALA A 295 -3.52 5.91 -3.51
C ALA A 295 -4.16 6.63 -4.71
N ASN A 296 -3.89 6.15 -5.92
CA ASN A 296 -4.20 6.81 -7.19
C ASN A 296 -4.96 5.88 -8.16
N THR A 297 -5.91 5.12 -7.60
CA THR A 297 -6.76 4.17 -8.31
C THR A 297 -8.11 4.13 -7.60
N GLY A 298 -9.21 4.07 -8.36
CA GLY A 298 -10.54 4.37 -7.83
C GLY A 298 -11.40 3.15 -7.59
N ASP A 299 -11.70 2.87 -6.32
CA ASP A 299 -12.73 1.91 -5.91
C ASP A 299 -13.15 2.07 -4.43
N GLY A 300 -12.48 2.92 -3.66
CA GLY A 300 -12.79 3.24 -2.27
C GLY A 300 -11.66 4.08 -1.66
N PRO A 301 -11.68 4.33 -0.35
CA PRO A 301 -10.55 4.98 0.30
C PRO A 301 -9.34 4.04 0.33
N THR A 302 -8.13 4.59 0.24
CA THR A 302 -6.89 3.86 0.51
C THR A 302 -6.87 3.40 1.97
N VAL A 303 -7.15 2.12 2.20
CA VAL A 303 -7.47 1.57 3.53
C VAL A 303 -6.35 1.81 4.57
N PRO A 304 -5.06 1.60 4.27
CA PRO A 304 -4.01 1.81 5.26
C PRO A 304 -3.90 3.27 5.72
N ALA A 305 -4.27 4.24 4.89
CA ALA A 305 -4.27 5.66 5.26
C ALA A 305 -5.35 6.03 6.30
N LEU A 306 -6.19 5.08 6.71
CA LEU A 306 -7.17 5.22 7.79
C LEU A 306 -6.68 4.65 9.14
N LEU A 307 -5.45 4.12 9.20
CA LEU A 307 -4.82 3.60 10.41
C LEU A 307 -4.38 4.74 11.35
N PRO A 308 -4.20 4.45 12.66
CA PRO A 308 -3.79 5.46 13.64
C PRO A 308 -2.28 5.76 13.58
N GLY A 309 -1.87 6.85 14.23
CA GLY A 309 -0.45 7.20 14.36
C GLY A 309 0.24 7.44 13.01
N GLU A 310 1.48 6.98 12.88
CA GLU A 310 2.23 6.97 11.61
C GLU A 310 1.92 5.71 10.78
N LEU A 311 1.09 4.77 11.27
CA LEU A 311 0.75 3.57 10.50
C LEU A 311 0.08 3.91 9.15
N LYS A 312 -0.53 5.10 9.06
CA LYS A 312 -1.15 5.64 7.86
C LYS A 312 -0.17 6.16 6.81
N ASP A 313 1.12 6.28 7.12
CA ASP A 313 2.11 6.90 6.24
C ASP A 313 2.38 6.08 4.98
N GLY A 314 2.21 4.77 5.07
CA GLY A 314 2.51 3.87 3.98
C GLY A 314 2.50 2.40 4.34
N VAL A 315 2.90 1.59 3.36
CA VAL A 315 2.95 0.14 3.47
C VAL A 315 4.20 -0.39 2.79
N MET A 316 5.08 -1.04 3.55
CA MET A 316 6.17 -1.84 2.98
C MET A 316 5.70 -3.29 2.80
N MET A 317 5.96 -3.86 1.63
CA MET A 317 5.74 -5.27 1.30
C MET A 317 7.08 -5.93 1.01
N TYR A 318 7.40 -7.01 1.71
CA TYR A 318 8.58 -7.81 1.44
C TYR A 318 8.21 -9.30 1.40
N GLN A 319 8.12 -9.85 0.19
CA GLN A 319 7.68 -11.23 -0.01
C GLN A 319 8.82 -12.25 0.00
N ASN A 320 8.47 -13.51 0.25
CA ASN A 320 9.33 -14.69 0.09
C ASN A 320 10.63 -14.65 0.90
N ILE A 321 10.61 -14.01 2.07
CA ILE A 321 11.73 -14.02 3.04
C ILE A 321 11.98 -15.45 3.51
N ILE A 322 10.91 -16.20 3.79
CA ILE A 322 10.99 -17.61 4.22
C ILE A 322 10.00 -18.44 3.39
N GLY A 323 10.48 -19.06 2.32
CA GLY A 323 9.63 -19.82 1.40
C GLY A 323 8.57 -18.91 0.75
N SER A 324 7.29 -19.22 0.94
CA SER A 324 6.19 -18.36 0.46
C SER A 324 5.81 -17.24 1.42
N TRP A 325 6.46 -17.14 2.57
CA TRP A 325 6.11 -16.15 3.60
C TRP A 325 7.00 -14.93 3.51
N GLY A 326 6.37 -13.79 3.76
CA GLY A 326 7.00 -12.47 3.86
C GLY A 326 6.28 -11.63 4.91
N VAL A 327 6.49 -10.33 4.84
CA VAL A 327 5.91 -9.36 5.78
C VAL A 327 5.31 -8.17 5.05
N VAL A 328 4.29 -7.61 5.67
CA VAL A 328 3.74 -6.29 5.40
C VAL A 328 3.98 -5.43 6.62
N VAL A 329 4.51 -4.22 6.44
CA VAL A 329 4.78 -3.29 7.53
C VAL A 329 4.05 -1.99 7.24
N PHE A 330 3.07 -1.66 8.07
CA PHE A 330 2.45 -0.34 8.09
C PHE A 330 3.36 0.65 8.81
N GLY A 331 3.39 1.90 8.37
CA GLY A 331 4.26 2.92 8.94
C GLY A 331 4.99 3.75 7.89
N PRO A 332 5.91 4.64 8.30
CA PRO A 332 6.88 5.26 7.41
C PRO A 332 7.73 4.20 6.68
N ASN A 333 8.42 4.54 5.60
CA ASN A 333 9.31 3.56 4.95
C ASN A 333 10.41 3.12 5.93
N PRO A 334 10.50 1.82 6.32
CA PRO A 334 11.55 1.37 7.22
C PRO A 334 12.91 1.26 6.54
N LEU A 335 12.96 1.17 5.20
CA LEU A 335 14.18 0.92 4.44
C LEU A 335 14.60 2.14 3.59
N PRO A 336 15.89 2.25 3.23
CA PRO A 336 16.30 3.23 2.24
C PRO A 336 15.83 2.84 0.83
N SER A 337 15.29 3.83 0.12
CA SER A 337 14.84 3.69 -1.26
C SER A 337 16.02 3.80 -2.25
N ARG A 338 16.13 2.85 -3.19
CA ARG A 338 17.01 2.95 -4.37
C ARG A 338 16.54 4.02 -5.35
N GLY A 339 15.23 4.09 -5.52
CA GLY A 339 14.54 4.98 -6.44
C GLY A 339 13.04 4.76 -6.31
N ARG A 340 12.25 5.64 -6.92
CA ARG A 340 10.80 5.57 -6.83
C ARG A 340 10.12 5.87 -8.16
N ILE A 341 8.88 5.44 -8.27
CA ILE A 341 7.92 5.90 -9.27
C ILE A 341 6.95 6.84 -8.53
N ASP A 342 6.86 8.09 -8.98
CA ASP A 342 5.88 9.04 -8.45
C ASP A 342 4.48 8.65 -8.95
N GLY A 343 3.50 8.68 -8.04
CA GLY A 343 2.19 8.05 -8.19
C GLY A 343 2.17 6.61 -7.66
N GLY A 344 1.00 6.14 -7.20
CA GLY A 344 0.82 4.77 -6.74
C GLY A 344 -0.65 4.34 -6.75
N PRO A 345 -1.07 3.35 -7.55
CA PRO A 345 -0.23 2.49 -8.40
C PRO A 345 0.16 3.13 -9.73
N VAL A 346 -0.55 4.16 -10.20
CA VAL A 346 -0.32 4.73 -11.54
C VAL A 346 0.81 5.75 -11.50
N GLY A 347 1.85 5.52 -12.30
CA GLY A 347 2.99 6.44 -12.42
C GLY A 347 3.78 6.28 -13.71
N ASN A 348 4.76 7.16 -13.90
CA ASN A 348 5.64 7.16 -15.07
C ASN A 348 6.93 6.37 -14.79
N PHE A 349 7.32 5.49 -15.72
CA PHE A 349 8.57 4.71 -15.64
C PHE A 349 9.09 4.39 -17.04
N VAL A 350 10.38 4.08 -17.13
CA VAL A 350 11.02 3.74 -18.40
C VAL A 350 11.27 2.24 -18.49
N VAL A 351 10.86 1.62 -19.59
CA VAL A 351 11.12 0.19 -19.88
C VAL A 351 12.15 0.06 -20.99
N LYS A 352 13.11 -0.84 -20.81
CA LYS A 352 14.05 -1.30 -21.84
C LYS A 352 13.92 -2.81 -21.99
N VAL A 353 13.76 -3.26 -23.24
CA VAL A 353 13.74 -4.68 -23.61
C VAL A 353 15.04 -5.02 -24.32
N ASP A 354 15.74 -6.05 -23.81
CA ASP A 354 17.09 -6.45 -24.23
C ASP A 354 18.04 -5.24 -24.31
N ASP A 355 18.74 -5.10 -25.43
CA ASP A 355 19.59 -3.96 -25.73
C ASP A 355 18.91 -2.88 -26.59
N GLY A 356 17.59 -2.95 -26.73
CA GLY A 356 16.79 -1.98 -27.48
C GLY A 356 16.65 -0.62 -26.81
N ASP A 357 15.79 0.22 -27.40
CA ASP A 357 15.54 1.58 -26.94
C ASP A 357 14.79 1.61 -25.59
N LYS A 358 14.91 2.75 -24.91
CA LYS A 358 14.17 3.07 -23.70
C LYS A 358 12.84 3.71 -24.06
N TYR A 359 11.73 3.18 -23.54
CA TYR A 359 10.39 3.72 -23.73
C TYR A 359 9.85 4.26 -22.41
N LEU A 360 9.47 5.54 -22.38
CA LEU A 360 8.70 6.12 -21.27
C LEU A 360 7.26 5.61 -21.35
N LEU A 361 6.76 5.07 -20.26
CA LEU A 361 5.41 4.54 -20.10
C LEU A 361 4.74 5.14 -18.88
N LYS A 362 3.43 5.37 -18.97
CA LYS A 362 2.56 5.60 -17.80
C LYS A 362 1.77 4.32 -17.55
N GLY A 363 1.89 3.73 -16.36
CA GLY A 363 1.33 2.41 -16.08
C GLY A 363 1.12 2.12 -14.60
N ASN A 364 0.53 0.97 -14.32
CA ASN A 364 0.25 0.47 -12.97
C ASN A 364 1.47 -0.26 -12.39
N VAL A 365 1.87 0.11 -11.18
CA VAL A 365 2.74 -0.68 -10.31
C VAL A 365 1.84 -1.52 -9.40
N ASP A 366 1.53 -2.73 -9.86
CA ASP A 366 0.39 -3.52 -9.37
C ASP A 366 0.80 -4.94 -8.96
N SER A 367 0.72 -5.21 -7.65
CA SER A 367 1.01 -6.51 -7.06
C SER A 367 -0.03 -7.58 -7.42
N GLY A 368 -1.29 -7.19 -7.62
CA GLY A 368 -2.38 -8.06 -8.05
C GLY A 368 -2.32 -8.44 -9.54
N GLY A 369 -1.58 -7.67 -10.35
CA GLY A 369 -1.44 -7.81 -11.81
C GLY A 369 -0.66 -9.03 -12.31
N VAL A 370 -0.36 -10.01 -11.44
CA VAL A 370 0.32 -11.28 -11.78
C VAL A 370 1.71 -11.07 -12.39
N TYR A 371 1.85 -11.13 -13.72
CA TYR A 371 3.10 -10.90 -14.47
C TYR A 371 3.08 -9.62 -15.30
N GLY A 372 2.01 -8.84 -15.19
CA GLY A 372 1.89 -7.53 -15.83
C GLY A 372 1.55 -7.60 -17.31
N SER A 373 1.64 -6.45 -17.95
CA SER A 373 1.32 -6.25 -19.37
C SER A 373 2.25 -5.23 -20.02
N LEU A 374 2.58 -5.44 -21.30
CA LEU A 374 3.38 -4.50 -22.11
C LEU A 374 2.83 -4.37 -23.53
N PRO A 375 2.85 -3.16 -24.12
CA PRO A 375 2.34 -2.95 -25.48
C PRO A 375 3.34 -3.45 -26.54
N TYR A 376 2.82 -3.86 -27.70
CA TYR A 376 3.62 -4.41 -28.81
C TYR A 376 4.75 -3.49 -29.27
N TYR A 377 4.57 -2.16 -29.25
CA TYR A 377 5.58 -1.23 -29.72
C TYR A 377 6.83 -1.17 -28.81
N VAL A 378 6.69 -1.52 -27.52
CA VAL A 378 7.83 -1.58 -26.57
C VAL A 378 8.64 -2.85 -26.77
N VAL A 379 7.96 -3.97 -27.03
CA VAL A 379 8.59 -5.30 -27.08
C VAL A 379 9.14 -5.65 -28.46
N GLY A 380 8.60 -5.06 -29.53
CA GLY A 380 9.08 -5.22 -30.89
C GLY A 380 9.33 -6.68 -31.28
N SER A 381 10.54 -6.98 -31.76
CA SER A 381 10.92 -8.32 -32.23
C SER A 381 11.14 -9.37 -31.12
N ALA A 382 11.16 -8.96 -29.85
CA ALA A 382 11.24 -9.87 -28.71
C ALA A 382 9.93 -10.64 -28.47
N ARG A 383 8.82 -10.16 -29.07
CA ARG A 383 7.53 -10.86 -29.09
C ARG A 383 7.62 -12.14 -29.93
N ASP A 384 7.07 -13.22 -29.38
CA ASP A 384 6.68 -14.41 -30.11
C ASP A 384 5.23 -14.22 -30.61
N VAL A 385 5.07 -14.18 -31.93
CA VAL A 385 3.78 -13.92 -32.58
C VAL A 385 2.81 -15.12 -32.41
N GLN A 386 3.33 -16.33 -32.19
CA GLN A 386 2.49 -17.53 -32.06
C GLN A 386 1.86 -17.63 -30.68
N THR A 387 2.60 -17.30 -29.63
CA THR A 387 2.16 -17.41 -28.24
C THR A 387 1.68 -16.09 -27.64
N ASN A 388 1.87 -14.98 -28.36
CA ASN A 388 1.65 -13.63 -27.87
C ASN A 388 2.36 -13.34 -26.53
N SER A 389 3.58 -13.85 -26.38
CA SER A 389 4.43 -13.67 -25.18
C SER A 389 5.82 -13.19 -25.57
N LEU A 390 6.62 -12.77 -24.60
CA LEU A 390 8.05 -12.56 -24.83
C LEU A 390 8.76 -13.89 -24.98
N LYS A 391 9.82 -13.91 -25.82
CA LYS A 391 10.69 -15.07 -25.97
C LYS A 391 11.47 -15.31 -24.66
N SER A 392 11.67 -16.58 -24.31
CA SER A 392 12.51 -16.93 -23.18
C SER A 392 13.94 -16.42 -23.40
N GLY A 393 14.56 -15.87 -22.35
CA GLY A 393 15.87 -15.23 -22.41
C GLY A 393 15.82 -13.71 -22.63
N THR A 394 14.68 -13.15 -23.02
CA THR A 394 14.51 -11.68 -23.13
C THR A 394 14.70 -11.03 -21.77
N LYS A 395 15.54 -9.99 -21.71
CA LYS A 395 15.78 -9.19 -20.51
C LYS A 395 14.87 -7.98 -20.50
N ILE A 396 14.16 -7.76 -19.40
CA ILE A 396 13.42 -6.53 -19.16
C ILE A 396 14.12 -5.75 -18.06
N SER A 397 14.31 -4.45 -18.27
CA SER A 397 14.87 -3.53 -17.29
C SER A 397 13.93 -2.34 -17.14
N VAL A 398 13.57 -1.99 -15.91
CA VAL A 398 12.68 -0.88 -15.60
C VAL A 398 13.43 0.16 -14.78
N TYR A 399 13.29 1.41 -15.19
CA TYR A 399 14.00 2.56 -14.64
C TYR A 399 13.02 3.62 -14.14
N THR A 400 13.54 4.57 -13.36
CA THR A 400 12.87 5.84 -13.06
C THR A 400 12.43 6.57 -14.33
N ALA A 401 11.48 7.49 -14.21
CA ALA A 401 10.91 8.23 -15.37
C ALA A 401 11.96 8.98 -16.20
N ASP A 402 13.05 9.43 -15.58
CA ASP A 402 14.19 10.05 -16.26
C ASP A 402 15.10 9.05 -17.00
N GLY A 403 14.86 7.74 -16.83
CA GLY A 403 15.64 6.66 -17.40
C GLY A 403 17.01 6.43 -16.75
N GLN A 404 17.33 7.11 -15.66
CA GLN A 404 18.70 7.12 -15.09
C GLN A 404 18.93 6.03 -14.05
N THR A 405 17.95 5.77 -13.19
CA THR A 405 18.09 4.81 -12.09
C THR A 405 17.40 3.51 -12.42
N LEU A 406 18.14 2.40 -12.46
CA LEU A 406 17.55 1.06 -12.60
C LEU A 406 16.79 0.69 -11.32
N LEU A 407 15.49 0.46 -11.43
CA LEU A 407 14.63 0.06 -10.33
C LEU A 407 14.69 -1.46 -10.14
N TYR A 408 14.44 -2.21 -11.20
CA TYR A 408 14.57 -3.67 -11.23
C TYR A 408 14.83 -4.20 -12.65
N SER A 409 15.31 -5.43 -12.74
CA SER A 409 15.45 -6.15 -14.01
C SER A 409 15.18 -7.64 -13.80
N TYR A 410 14.69 -8.31 -14.85
CA TYR A 410 14.49 -9.74 -14.86
C TYR A 410 14.66 -10.31 -16.26
N THR A 411 14.82 -11.62 -16.33
CA THR A 411 14.89 -12.37 -17.58
C THR A 411 13.65 -13.22 -17.70
N VAL A 412 13.02 -13.19 -18.87
CA VAL A 412 11.84 -13.97 -19.19
C VAL A 412 12.22 -15.44 -19.25
N THR A 413 11.46 -16.28 -18.56
CA THR A 413 11.59 -17.72 -18.55
C THR A 413 10.37 -18.34 -19.22
N ALA A 414 10.61 -19.34 -20.07
CA ALA A 414 9.56 -20.18 -20.59
C ALA A 414 8.74 -20.81 -19.46
N GLY A 415 7.43 -20.89 -19.64
CA GLY A 415 6.56 -21.66 -18.76
C GLY A 415 6.87 -23.16 -18.88
N THR A 416 6.62 -23.89 -17.80
CA THR A 416 6.65 -25.35 -17.73
C THR A 416 5.29 -25.86 -17.25
N ALA A 417 5.09 -27.17 -17.23
CA ALA A 417 3.86 -27.78 -16.72
C ALA A 417 3.57 -27.44 -15.25
N THR A 418 4.59 -27.06 -14.47
CA THR A 418 4.48 -26.82 -13.01
C THR A 418 4.81 -25.38 -12.60
N THR A 419 5.42 -24.60 -13.49
CA THR A 419 5.82 -23.21 -13.23
C THR A 419 5.38 -22.35 -14.41
N PRO A 420 4.44 -21.41 -14.23
CA PRO A 420 4.00 -20.54 -15.31
C PRO A 420 5.15 -19.66 -15.84
N SER A 421 5.03 -19.21 -17.09
CA SER A 421 5.96 -18.21 -17.63
C SER A 421 5.80 -16.91 -16.84
N ASN A 422 6.91 -16.20 -16.63
CA ASN A 422 6.92 -14.85 -16.07
C ASN A 422 6.85 -13.76 -17.16
N SER A 423 6.50 -14.11 -18.39
CA SER A 423 6.26 -13.13 -19.45
C SER A 423 5.04 -12.27 -19.11
N PRO A 424 5.10 -10.93 -19.31
CA PRO A 424 3.91 -10.10 -19.26
C PRO A 424 2.98 -10.48 -20.41
N GLN A 425 1.68 -10.20 -20.23
CA GLN A 425 0.70 -10.23 -21.31
C GLN A 425 1.04 -9.12 -22.32
N LEU A 426 1.01 -9.45 -23.61
CA LEU A 426 1.32 -8.49 -24.66
C LEU A 426 0.05 -8.03 -25.35
N TYR A 427 -0.09 -6.73 -25.60
CA TYR A 427 -1.30 -6.16 -26.18
C TYR A 427 -1.04 -5.15 -27.30
N ASP A 428 -2.01 -5.00 -28.20
CA ASP A 428 -1.99 -3.96 -29.23
C ASP A 428 -2.68 -2.69 -28.72
N SER A 429 -1.89 -1.67 -28.38
CA SER A 429 -2.43 -0.39 -27.89
C SER A 429 -3.33 0.34 -28.89
N ASN A 430 -3.31 -0.03 -30.18
CA ASN A 430 -4.23 0.55 -31.16
C ASN A 430 -5.63 -0.06 -31.09
N VAL A 431 -5.74 -1.28 -30.55
CA VAL A 431 -6.99 -2.06 -30.46
C VAL A 431 -7.53 -2.03 -29.03
N GLU A 432 -6.65 -2.17 -28.03
CA GLU A 432 -6.97 -2.31 -26.61
C GLU A 432 -6.80 -0.97 -25.88
N GLN A 433 -7.62 0.02 -26.25
CA GLN A 433 -7.54 1.42 -25.81
C GLN A 433 -7.71 1.63 -24.28
N GLY A 434 -8.16 0.61 -23.54
CA GLY A 434 -8.30 0.63 -22.07
C GLY A 434 -7.23 -0.15 -21.32
N THR A 435 -6.32 -0.82 -22.02
CA THR A 435 -5.26 -1.61 -21.39
C THR A 435 -3.99 -0.77 -21.24
N PHE A 436 -3.53 -0.64 -20.01
CA PHE A 436 -2.32 0.10 -19.66
C PHE A 436 -1.16 -0.85 -19.33
N PRO A 437 0.10 -0.39 -19.44
CA PRO A 437 1.24 -1.14 -18.96
C PRO A 437 1.08 -1.44 -17.47
N ASN A 438 1.41 -2.66 -17.08
CA ASN A 438 1.30 -3.13 -15.70
C ASN A 438 2.58 -3.90 -15.34
N THR A 439 3.17 -3.64 -14.18
CA THR A 439 4.40 -4.32 -13.76
C THR A 439 4.18 -5.77 -13.34
N GLY A 440 2.96 -6.11 -12.94
CA GLY A 440 2.65 -7.30 -12.15
C GLY A 440 3.44 -7.36 -10.85
N ASN A 441 3.53 -8.56 -10.27
CA ASN A 441 4.24 -8.81 -9.02
C ASN A 441 5.77 -8.91 -9.15
N ILE A 442 6.31 -8.80 -10.38
CA ILE A 442 7.76 -8.98 -10.60
C ILE A 442 8.63 -8.04 -9.75
N PRO A 443 8.31 -6.74 -9.58
CA PRO A 443 9.06 -5.85 -8.70
C PRO A 443 9.25 -6.40 -7.27
N TRP A 444 8.18 -6.85 -6.63
CA TRP A 444 8.23 -7.45 -5.29
C TRP A 444 9.01 -8.77 -5.26
N GLN A 445 9.16 -9.48 -6.40
CA GLN A 445 10.02 -10.68 -6.46
C GLN A 445 11.51 -10.32 -6.45
N LYS A 446 11.85 -9.05 -6.69
CA LYS A 446 13.23 -8.55 -6.72
C LYS A 446 13.68 -7.88 -5.43
N GLY A 447 12.76 -7.52 -4.55
CA GLY A 447 13.09 -6.93 -3.26
C GLY A 447 11.88 -6.32 -2.57
N PRO A 448 12.10 -5.74 -1.37
CA PRO A 448 11.08 -4.98 -0.67
C PRO A 448 10.67 -3.74 -1.49
N MET A 449 9.40 -3.39 -1.35
CA MET A 449 8.84 -2.17 -1.92
C MET A 449 7.96 -1.48 -0.90
N TYR A 450 7.95 -0.16 -0.94
CA TYR A 450 7.15 0.68 -0.06
C TYR A 450 6.22 1.58 -0.85
N ILE A 451 4.98 1.68 -0.39
CA ILE A 451 3.98 2.62 -0.90
C ILE A 451 3.94 3.80 0.06
N ASP A 452 4.29 4.98 -0.44
CA ASP A 452 4.26 6.25 0.30
C ASP A 452 2.92 6.94 0.07
N TYR A 453 2.24 7.34 1.15
CA TYR A 453 1.01 8.14 1.11
C TYR A 453 1.24 9.60 1.53
N GLY A 454 2.46 9.96 1.93
CA GLY A 454 2.84 11.31 2.36
C GLY A 454 3.23 12.26 1.23
N THR A 455 2.97 11.91 -0.04
CA THR A 455 3.36 12.76 -1.16
C THR A 455 2.53 14.06 -1.20
N PRO A 456 3.14 15.22 -1.53
CA PRO A 456 2.42 16.50 -1.54
C PRO A 456 1.24 16.56 -2.51
N ASP A 457 1.32 15.83 -3.62
CA ASP A 457 0.25 15.71 -4.62
C ASP A 457 -0.84 14.70 -4.23
N ARG A 458 -0.63 13.95 -3.13
CA ARG A 458 -1.50 12.90 -2.61
C ARG A 458 -1.74 11.72 -3.56
N LEU A 459 -0.97 11.60 -4.63
CA LEU A 459 -1.08 10.47 -5.57
C LEU A 459 -0.27 9.25 -5.12
N GLY A 460 0.47 9.40 -4.02
CA GLY A 460 1.36 8.39 -3.48
C GLY A 460 2.64 8.22 -4.30
N ALA A 461 3.53 7.35 -3.85
CA ALA A 461 4.72 6.93 -4.61
C ALA A 461 5.11 5.49 -4.30
N MET A 462 5.71 4.81 -5.28
CA MET A 462 6.19 3.44 -5.15
C MET A 462 7.71 3.42 -5.04
N HIS A 463 8.22 3.16 -3.86
CA HIS A 463 9.64 3.07 -3.54
C HIS A 463 10.16 1.65 -3.73
N PHE A 464 11.32 1.54 -4.38
CA PHE A 464 12.04 0.29 -4.60
C PHE A 464 13.19 0.24 -3.61
N ASP A 465 13.04 -0.56 -2.56
CA ASP A 465 13.91 -0.45 -1.40
C ASP A 465 15.15 -1.34 -1.50
N ILE A 466 16.14 -0.95 -0.70
CA ILE A 466 17.38 -1.68 -0.49
C ILE A 466 17.26 -2.37 0.86
N TRP A 467 17.38 -3.70 0.87
CA TRP A 467 17.59 -4.47 2.09
C TRP A 467 19.06 -4.80 2.23
#